data_AF-A0A5B2T9J4-F1
#
_entry.id   AF-A0A5B2T9J4-F1
#
_cell.length_a   1.000
_cell.length_b   1.000
_cell.length_c   1.000
_cell.angle_alpha   90.00
_cell.angle_beta   90.00
_cell.angle_gamma   90.00
#
_symmetry.space_group_name_H-M   'P 1'
#
loop_
_entity.id
_entity.type
_entity.pdbx_description
1 polymer ?
#
loop_
_entity_poly.entity_id
_entity_poly.type
_entity_poly.pdbx_seq_one_letter_code
_entity_poly.pdbx_strand_id
1 'polypeptide(L)'
;MNGIEASDVLRIAVVSGLIGFGVFCASYSLAVWFRRNRSQPNPFTRLSFFALVLGIFGVAGNWAYNEYSSRNGIVGGQDLFVIHAKRNVTVERLVSEGRVDKGDSLAIFLPPSLEEQLAVIDSHIKQAQAKIGYFNLRALPVDALLLQQQAQLRQQIDQMQVMALDLQKSRRETERAHLDAATQYAEKRSQNDLQVAAEREALATALQQIEIAQSALNRAVDLRNRGGIGTVVAVEEKASNHLTQNLARNRAQANLRSLADYRRALDESYGRALDSLANQLIKLDSDLAAKQQIAAKLVELLGANQKAVAEDRRRAAMETAREREAAEHELEALRAERASMLAVTQVKAPFAGEVVYRHPAPGFAPENTPVLALSAGSGFVARIWVPSQDINGIKAAGKVQFALEQPILNKFFEGEFRTFEEAPYEKNRVIAVFDVKLPLEAITLLASAGNPVQAHLLWRPDLMASYPFRGSLILAAVGCVGMFASGLRRRAANNLPSVAQLEDEALGARLHETAQRFHSLLRQGKPDEDPDFVRTVIRLAERMGEPALSALREAIVFDDEFEKALRDWSRRSYDPALIAVLDQVRNTSALTAAA
;
A
#
# COMPACT_ATOMS: atom_id res chain seq x y z
N MET A 1 39.43 -1.52 -32.12
CA MET A 1 39.05 -2.34 -33.28
C MET A 1 38.31 -3.54 -32.74
N ASN A 2 37.00 -3.44 -32.60
CA ASN A 2 36.16 -4.53 -32.11
C ASN A 2 36.26 -5.65 -33.16
N GLY A 3 36.54 -6.87 -32.71
CA GLY A 3 36.68 -8.03 -33.59
C GLY A 3 35.44 -8.13 -34.45
N ILE A 4 35.61 -8.18 -35.77
CA ILE A 4 34.53 -8.53 -36.67
C ILE A 4 34.09 -9.93 -36.22
N GLU A 5 32.91 -10.04 -35.62
CA GLU A 5 32.39 -11.33 -35.19
C GLU A 5 32.35 -12.25 -36.40
N ALA A 6 32.63 -13.54 -36.21
CA ALA A 6 32.62 -14.51 -37.30
C ALA A 6 31.27 -14.54 -38.05
N SER A 7 30.19 -14.18 -37.36
CA SER A 7 28.84 -13.96 -37.89
C SER A 7 28.80 -12.85 -38.95
N ASP A 8 29.48 -11.73 -38.72
CA ASP A 8 29.51 -10.58 -39.64
C ASP A 8 30.38 -10.86 -40.86
N VAL A 9 31.52 -11.53 -40.69
CA VAL A 9 32.35 -11.98 -41.81
C VAL A 9 31.56 -12.92 -42.72
N LEU A 10 30.83 -13.87 -42.15
CA LEU A 10 30.00 -14.81 -42.90
C LEU A 10 28.87 -14.09 -43.64
N ARG A 11 28.17 -13.15 -42.98
CA ARG A 11 27.11 -12.34 -43.62
C ARG A 11 27.65 -11.54 -44.80
N ILE A 12 28.80 -10.86 -44.64
CA ILE A 12 29.44 -10.10 -45.71
C ILE A 12 29.86 -11.02 -46.86
N ALA A 13 30.43 -12.19 -46.58
CA ALA A 13 30.82 -13.16 -47.60
C ALA A 13 29.62 -13.69 -48.40
N VAL A 14 28.51 -14.02 -47.73
CA VAL A 14 27.28 -14.50 -48.38
C VAL A 14 26.64 -13.39 -49.23
N VAL A 15 26.54 -12.17 -48.69
CA VAL A 15 25.93 -11.04 -49.41
C VAL A 15 26.78 -10.64 -50.61
N SER A 16 28.11 -10.57 -50.46
CA SER A 16 29.01 -10.28 -51.59
C SER A 16 28.98 -11.38 -52.64
N GLY A 17 28.89 -12.65 -52.24
CA GLY A 17 28.69 -13.79 -53.14
C GLY A 17 27.39 -13.69 -53.94
N LEU A 18 26.27 -13.37 -53.28
CA LEU A 18 24.96 -13.18 -53.93
C LEU A 18 24.96 -11.98 -54.89
N ILE A 19 25.54 -10.85 -54.47
CA ILE A 19 25.67 -9.66 -55.34
C ILE A 19 26.53 -10.01 -56.56
N GLY A 20 27.70 -10.64 -56.36
CA GLY A 20 28.59 -11.05 -57.43
C GLY A 20 27.93 -12.01 -58.42
N PHE A 21 27.19 -13.00 -57.91
CA PHE A 21 26.40 -13.92 -58.73
C PHE A 21 25.31 -13.19 -59.52
N GLY A 22 24.61 -12.23 -58.90
CA GLY A 22 23.61 -11.40 -59.56
C GLY A 22 24.21 -10.55 -60.69
N VAL A 23 25.36 -9.90 -60.45
CA VAL A 23 26.09 -9.13 -61.47
C VAL A 23 26.52 -10.04 -62.62
N PHE A 24 27.06 -11.21 -62.31
CA PHE A 24 27.47 -12.20 -63.30
C PHE A 24 26.29 -12.63 -64.17
N CYS A 25 25.16 -13.02 -63.57
CA CYS A 25 23.95 -13.41 -64.30
C CYS A 25 23.41 -12.28 -65.18
N ALA A 26 23.38 -11.04 -64.68
CA ALA A 26 22.94 -9.87 -65.43
C ALA A 26 23.88 -9.56 -66.60
N SER A 27 25.20 -9.57 -66.37
CA SER A 27 26.20 -9.33 -67.42
C SER A 27 26.18 -10.40 -68.50
N TYR A 28 26.02 -11.67 -68.14
CA TYR A 28 25.98 -12.78 -69.09
C TYR A 28 24.68 -12.76 -69.90
N SER A 29 23.53 -12.50 -69.25
CA SER A 29 22.26 -12.29 -69.94
C SER A 29 22.35 -11.13 -70.93
N LEU A 30 23.06 -10.06 -70.58
CA LEU A 30 23.34 -8.94 -71.48
C LEU A 30 24.23 -9.32 -72.65
N ALA A 31 25.32 -10.04 -72.39
CA ALA A 31 26.24 -10.47 -73.42
C ALA A 31 25.51 -11.35 -74.45
N VAL A 32 24.67 -12.27 -73.97
CA VAL A 32 23.81 -13.11 -74.81
C VAL A 32 22.77 -12.27 -75.57
N TRP A 33 22.11 -11.32 -74.90
CA TRP A 33 21.10 -10.46 -75.53
C TRP A 33 21.70 -9.56 -76.62
N PHE A 34 22.84 -8.92 -76.37
CA PHE A 34 23.55 -8.11 -77.36
C PHE A 34 24.11 -8.96 -78.50
N ARG A 35 24.57 -10.19 -78.21
CA ARG A 35 25.04 -11.13 -79.23
C ARG A 35 23.90 -11.60 -80.14
N ARG A 36 22.69 -11.83 -79.60
CA ARG A 36 21.49 -12.18 -80.38
C ARG A 36 20.89 -10.98 -81.14
N ASN A 37 20.88 -9.80 -80.55
CA ASN A 37 20.29 -8.59 -81.15
C ASN A 37 21.36 -7.68 -81.77
N ARG A 38 22.12 -8.22 -82.74
CA ARG A 38 23.26 -7.58 -83.43
C ARG A 38 22.92 -6.37 -84.33
N SER A 39 21.70 -5.82 -84.24
CA SER A 39 21.37 -4.51 -84.81
C SER A 39 22.00 -3.42 -83.94
N GLN A 40 22.74 -2.49 -84.54
CA GLN A 40 23.44 -1.40 -83.85
C GLN A 40 22.59 -0.84 -82.69
N PRO A 41 22.98 -1.06 -81.42
CA PRO A 41 22.19 -0.60 -80.30
C PRO A 41 22.19 0.93 -80.30
N ASN A 42 21.00 1.51 -80.37
CA ASN A 42 20.84 2.95 -80.25
C ASN A 42 21.49 3.41 -78.94
N PRO A 43 22.30 4.48 -78.92
CA PRO A 43 23.00 4.95 -77.73
C PRO A 43 22.04 5.17 -76.55
N PHE A 44 20.80 5.56 -76.83
CA PHE A 44 19.71 5.67 -75.85
C PHE A 44 19.40 4.36 -75.11
N THR A 45 19.38 3.21 -75.77
CA THR A 45 19.13 1.91 -75.11
C THR A 45 20.23 1.53 -74.12
N ARG A 46 21.48 1.82 -74.48
CA ARG A 46 22.63 1.61 -73.60
C ARG A 46 22.54 2.53 -72.38
N LEU A 47 22.23 3.82 -72.59
CA LEU A 47 22.08 4.80 -71.52
C LEU A 47 20.97 4.41 -70.53
N SER A 48 19.79 4.02 -71.03
CA SER A 48 18.67 3.57 -70.18
C SER A 48 19.01 2.32 -69.38
N PHE A 49 19.73 1.36 -69.97
CA PHE A 49 20.19 0.19 -69.25
C PHE A 49 21.20 0.53 -68.16
N PHE A 50 22.19 1.38 -68.45
CA PHE A 50 23.15 1.85 -67.44
C PHE A 50 22.43 2.58 -66.30
N ALA A 51 21.45 3.42 -66.60
CA ALA A 51 20.62 4.09 -65.61
C ALA A 51 19.83 3.09 -64.75
N LEU A 52 19.27 2.03 -65.35
CA LEU A 52 18.56 0.98 -64.60
C LEU A 52 19.50 0.27 -63.61
N VAL A 53 20.65 -0.19 -64.10
CA VAL A 53 21.62 -0.93 -63.29
C VAL A 53 22.15 -0.08 -62.15
N LEU A 54 22.57 1.16 -62.45
CA LEU A 54 23.05 2.09 -61.45
C LEU A 54 21.95 2.42 -60.42
N GLY A 55 20.68 2.48 -60.85
CA GLY A 55 19.54 2.71 -59.97
C GLY A 55 19.29 1.54 -59.02
N ILE A 56 19.31 0.31 -59.52
CA ILE A 56 19.14 -0.90 -58.69
C ILE A 56 20.27 -1.03 -57.68
N PHE A 57 21.52 -0.85 -58.09
CA PHE A 57 22.66 -0.85 -57.16
C PHE A 57 22.57 0.28 -56.13
N GLY A 58 22.10 1.47 -56.53
CA GLY A 58 21.86 2.57 -55.61
C GLY A 58 20.79 2.26 -54.57
N VAL A 59 19.66 1.65 -54.98
CA VAL A 59 18.58 1.23 -54.06
C VAL A 59 19.09 0.15 -53.09
N ALA A 60 19.73 -0.90 -53.61
CA ALA A 60 20.27 -1.99 -52.81
C ALA A 60 21.39 -1.53 -51.87
N GLY A 61 22.27 -0.64 -52.34
CA GLY A 61 23.35 -0.06 -51.55
C GLY A 61 22.83 0.82 -50.42
N ASN A 62 21.83 1.66 -50.66
CA ASN A 62 21.19 2.46 -49.61
C ASN A 62 20.44 1.59 -48.60
N TRP A 63 19.75 0.53 -49.06
CA TRP A 63 19.10 -0.44 -48.19
C TRP A 63 20.12 -1.17 -47.30
N ALA A 64 21.20 -1.69 -47.88
CA ALA A 64 22.27 -2.36 -47.15
C ALA A 64 22.96 -1.40 -46.18
N TYR A 65 23.28 -0.17 -46.60
CA TYR A 65 23.83 0.85 -45.72
C TYR A 65 22.93 1.13 -44.52
N ASN A 66 21.60 1.18 -44.72
CA ASN A 66 20.64 1.39 -43.65
C ASN A 66 20.58 0.22 -42.66
N GLU A 67 20.67 -1.02 -43.15
CA GLU A 67 20.63 -2.24 -42.34
C GLU A 67 21.94 -2.47 -41.57
N TYR A 68 23.09 -2.17 -42.20
CA TYR A 68 24.43 -2.36 -41.61
C TYR A 68 24.95 -1.16 -40.82
N SER A 69 24.26 -0.01 -40.85
CA SER A 69 24.60 1.11 -39.98
C SER A 69 24.25 0.71 -38.54
N SER A 70 25.24 0.19 -37.82
CA SER A 70 25.09 -0.26 -36.44
C SER A 70 24.75 0.94 -35.54
N ARG A 71 23.51 0.97 -35.05
CA ARG A 71 23.03 1.96 -34.07
C ARG A 71 23.17 1.41 -32.67
N ASN A 72 24.43 1.14 -32.31
CA ASN A 72 24.79 0.58 -31.01
C ASN A 72 25.10 1.72 -30.04
N GLY A 73 24.90 1.44 -28.77
CA GLY A 73 25.31 2.33 -27.71
C GLY A 73 25.19 1.70 -26.36
N ILE A 74 25.19 2.56 -25.35
CA ILE A 74 25.19 2.15 -23.96
C ILE A 74 24.00 2.76 -23.24
N VAL A 75 23.38 1.96 -22.39
CA VAL A 75 22.42 2.43 -21.40
C VAL A 75 23.13 2.55 -20.07
N GLY A 76 23.04 3.75 -19.49
CA GLY A 76 23.61 4.09 -18.20
C GLY A 76 22.57 4.74 -17.31
N GLY A 77 22.79 4.67 -16.00
CA GLY A 77 22.15 5.58 -15.07
C GLY A 77 22.95 6.86 -14.97
N GLN A 78 22.40 8.00 -15.39
CA GLN A 78 22.94 9.30 -14.97
C GLN A 78 22.26 9.70 -13.66
N ASP A 79 23.06 10.14 -12.70
CA ASP A 79 22.59 10.63 -11.39
C ASP A 79 21.65 9.66 -10.64
N LEU A 80 21.99 8.36 -10.69
CA LEU A 80 21.30 7.35 -9.89
C LEU A 80 21.91 7.23 -8.49
N PHE A 81 21.04 7.24 -7.50
CA PHE A 81 21.36 6.81 -6.15
C PHE A 81 20.74 5.43 -5.92
N VAL A 82 21.59 4.41 -5.81
CA VAL A 82 21.17 3.01 -5.67
C VAL A 82 21.37 2.53 -4.24
N ILE A 83 20.30 2.01 -3.65
CA ILE A 83 20.32 1.36 -2.34
C ILE A 83 20.42 -0.14 -2.58
N HIS A 84 21.49 -0.73 -2.05
CA HIS A 84 21.75 -2.16 -2.13
C HIS A 84 21.28 -2.89 -0.87
N ALA A 85 20.88 -4.15 -1.03
CA ALA A 85 20.61 -5.05 0.09
C ALA A 85 21.89 -5.29 0.89
N LYS A 86 21.82 -5.12 2.21
CA LYS A 86 22.93 -5.39 3.13
C LYS A 86 22.80 -6.81 3.69
N ARG A 87 23.94 -7.46 3.94
CA ARG A 87 23.97 -8.80 4.54
C ARG A 87 23.36 -8.80 5.93
N ASN A 88 22.53 -9.79 6.24
CA ASN A 88 21.91 -9.99 7.55
C ASN A 88 21.09 -8.79 8.05
N VAL A 89 20.48 -8.03 7.14
CA VAL A 89 19.64 -6.88 7.48
C VAL A 89 18.27 -7.08 6.84
N THR A 90 17.21 -6.93 7.63
CA THR A 90 15.85 -6.96 7.11
C THR A 90 15.41 -5.56 6.67
N VAL A 91 14.69 -5.47 5.56
CA VAL A 91 14.11 -4.20 5.08
C VAL A 91 12.73 -4.07 5.71
N GLU A 92 12.61 -3.27 6.75
CA GLU A 92 11.34 -3.06 7.46
C GLU A 92 10.39 -2.20 6.63
N ARG A 93 10.92 -1.10 6.09
CA ARG A 93 10.17 -0.14 5.31
C ARG A 93 10.96 0.29 4.09
N LEU A 94 10.30 0.23 2.94
CA LEU A 94 10.82 0.72 1.66
C LEU A 94 9.79 1.67 1.05
N VAL A 95 10.23 2.82 0.56
CA VAL A 95 9.37 3.80 -0.12
C VAL A 95 8.68 3.19 -1.34
N SER A 96 7.42 3.58 -1.55
CA SER A 96 6.65 3.21 -2.74
C SER A 96 7.14 3.97 -3.97
N GLU A 97 6.80 3.48 -5.16
CA GLU A 97 7.09 4.19 -6.41
C GLU A 97 6.50 5.59 -6.40
N GLY A 98 7.22 6.57 -6.97
CA GLY A 98 6.81 7.96 -7.02
C GLY A 98 7.95 8.95 -6.78
N ARG A 99 7.56 10.22 -6.68
CA ARG A 99 8.47 11.34 -6.40
C ARG A 99 8.80 11.41 -4.92
N VAL A 100 10.08 11.61 -4.60
CA VAL A 100 10.62 11.68 -3.25
C VAL A 100 11.40 12.98 -3.10
N ASP A 101 11.24 13.65 -1.97
CA ASP A 101 11.95 14.88 -1.69
C ASP A 101 13.32 14.62 -1.04
N LYS A 102 14.21 15.62 -1.13
CA LYS A 102 15.53 15.52 -0.52
C LYS A 102 15.41 15.39 1.01
N GLY A 103 16.03 14.36 1.57
CA GLY A 103 16.03 14.07 3.01
C GLY A 103 14.95 13.07 3.45
N ASP A 104 14.04 12.69 2.57
CA ASP A 104 13.03 11.67 2.86
C ASP A 104 13.68 10.29 3.08
N SER A 105 13.04 9.49 3.93
CA SER A 105 13.46 8.15 4.29
C SER A 105 13.18 7.15 3.17
N LEU A 106 14.20 6.75 2.40
CA LEU A 106 14.04 5.78 1.31
C LEU A 106 13.88 4.34 1.80
N ALA A 107 14.73 3.94 2.76
CA ALA A 107 14.74 2.59 3.32
C ALA A 107 15.12 2.62 4.80
N ILE A 108 14.52 1.72 5.58
CA ILE A 108 14.89 1.45 6.97
C ILE A 108 15.40 0.01 7.05
N PHE A 109 16.65 -0.11 7.51
CA PHE A 109 17.42 -1.34 7.54
C PHE A 109 17.58 -1.83 8.98
N LEU A 110 16.85 -2.87 9.38
CA LEU A 110 16.95 -3.42 10.73
C LEU A 110 17.88 -4.65 10.76
N PRO A 111 19.11 -4.52 11.28
CA PRO A 111 19.90 -5.70 11.62
C PRO A 111 19.30 -6.39 12.85
N PRO A 112 19.36 -7.73 12.96
CA PRO A 112 18.75 -8.48 14.05
C PRO A 112 19.30 -8.07 15.43
N SER A 113 20.58 -7.71 15.51
CA SER A 113 21.19 -7.20 16.74
C SER A 113 20.58 -5.88 17.22
N LEU A 114 20.14 -5.02 16.29
CA LEU A 114 19.49 -3.76 16.65
C LEU A 114 18.01 -3.99 16.97
N GLU A 115 17.36 -4.97 16.35
CA GLU A 115 15.99 -5.36 16.70
C GLU A 115 15.90 -5.81 18.17
N GLU A 116 16.86 -6.61 18.63
CA GLU A 116 16.97 -6.99 20.05
C GLU A 116 17.17 -5.76 20.96
N GLN A 117 18.05 -4.82 20.57
CA GLN A 117 18.28 -3.59 21.33
C GLN A 117 17.05 -2.69 21.38
N LEU A 118 16.35 -2.53 20.25
CA LEU A 118 15.10 -1.77 20.17
C LEU A 118 14.01 -2.42 21.02
N ALA A 119 13.94 -3.76 21.05
CA ALA A 119 13.00 -4.48 21.92
C ALA A 119 13.30 -4.24 23.42
N VAL A 120 14.59 -4.18 23.82
CA VAL A 120 15.00 -3.82 25.18
C VAL A 120 14.60 -2.38 25.51
N ILE A 121 14.87 -1.43 24.60
CA ILE A 121 14.48 -0.02 24.79
C ILE A 121 12.96 0.12 24.85
N ASP A 122 12.21 -0.57 24.00
CA ASP A 122 10.75 -0.57 24.02
C ASP A 122 10.19 -1.16 25.33
N SER A 123 10.85 -2.18 25.89
CA SER A 123 10.55 -2.71 27.23
C SER A 123 10.81 -1.65 28.31
N HIS A 124 11.95 -0.94 28.26
CA HIS A 124 12.26 0.14 29.21
C HIS A 124 11.29 1.33 29.07
N ILE A 125 10.88 1.68 27.85
CA ILE A 125 9.85 2.70 27.60
C ILE A 125 8.53 2.29 28.27
N LYS A 126 8.10 1.03 28.12
CA LYS A 126 6.89 0.51 28.78
C LYS A 126 7.04 0.53 30.30
N GLN A 127 8.21 0.18 30.84
CA GLN A 127 8.49 0.24 32.28
C GLN A 127 8.46 1.69 32.80
N ALA A 128 9.06 2.64 32.09
CA ALA A 128 9.01 4.06 32.44
C ALA A 128 7.59 4.62 32.37
N GLN A 129 6.80 4.26 31.36
CA GLN A 129 5.38 4.60 31.28
C GLN A 129 4.57 4.02 32.45
N ALA A 130 4.83 2.77 32.81
CA ALA A 130 4.20 2.13 33.97
C ALA A 130 4.61 2.80 35.28
N LYS A 131 5.87 3.24 35.41
CA LYS A 131 6.39 4.00 36.56
C LYS A 131 5.71 5.37 36.70
N ILE A 132 5.52 6.10 35.60
CA ILE A 132 4.72 7.34 35.58
C ILE A 132 3.26 7.04 35.98
N GLY A 133 2.67 5.98 35.43
CA GLY A 133 1.34 5.52 35.79
C GLY A 133 1.21 5.17 37.28
N TYR A 134 2.22 4.51 37.85
CA TYR A 134 2.31 4.21 39.27
C TYR A 134 2.33 5.48 40.11
N PHE A 135 3.14 6.49 39.76
CA PHE A 135 3.17 7.76 40.49
C PHE A 135 1.84 8.53 40.44
N ASN A 136 1.06 8.39 39.36
CA ASN A 136 -0.26 9.01 39.27
C ASN A 136 -1.33 8.31 40.13
N LEU A 137 -1.19 7.01 40.36
CA LEU A 137 -2.15 6.21 41.13
C LEU A 137 -1.76 6.04 42.61
N ARG A 138 -0.48 6.21 42.93
CA ARG A 138 0.05 6.04 44.29
C ARG A 138 -0.51 7.12 45.22
N ALA A 139 -1.04 6.68 46.37
CA ALA A 139 -1.42 7.61 47.43
C ALA A 139 -0.19 8.37 47.97
N LEU A 140 -0.37 9.66 48.25
CA LEU A 140 0.72 10.49 48.78
C LEU A 140 1.24 9.92 50.10
N PRO A 141 2.57 9.73 50.25
CA PRO A 141 3.16 9.24 51.48
C PRO A 141 3.12 10.34 52.55
N VAL A 142 2.00 10.42 53.27
CA VAL A 142 1.86 11.28 54.45
C VAL A 142 2.43 10.55 55.66
N ASP A 143 3.08 11.26 56.56
CA ASP A 143 3.61 10.71 57.81
C ASP A 143 2.49 10.00 58.60
N ALA A 144 2.67 8.70 58.77
CA ALA A 144 1.72 7.83 59.47
C ALA A 144 1.56 8.23 60.95
N LEU A 145 2.60 8.80 61.57
CA LEU A 145 2.55 9.24 62.96
C LEU A 145 1.60 10.42 63.14
N LEU A 146 1.59 11.38 62.21
CA LEU A 146 0.68 12.53 62.27
C LEU A 146 -0.79 12.09 62.13
N LEU A 147 -1.05 11.14 61.22
CA LEU A 147 -2.39 10.55 61.03
C LEU A 147 -2.84 9.75 62.26
N GLN A 148 -1.94 8.97 62.85
CA GLN A 148 -2.21 8.24 64.09
C GLN A 148 -2.51 9.20 65.25
N GLN A 149 -1.70 10.25 65.41
CA GLN A 149 -1.93 11.28 66.42
C GLN A 149 -3.26 12.01 66.20
N GLN A 150 -3.65 12.25 64.94
CA GLN A 150 -4.94 12.86 64.61
C GLN A 150 -6.11 11.96 65.06
N ALA A 151 -6.02 10.66 64.80
CA ALA A 151 -7.04 9.70 65.22
C ALA A 151 -7.12 9.60 66.76
N GLN A 152 -5.98 9.57 67.45
CA GLN A 152 -5.91 9.55 68.92
C GLN A 152 -6.52 10.81 69.53
N LEU A 153 -6.18 12.01 69.01
CA LEU A 153 -6.75 13.27 69.50
C LEU A 153 -8.27 13.32 69.31
N ARG A 154 -8.79 12.85 68.18
CA ARG A 154 -10.25 12.77 67.95
C ARG A 154 -10.93 11.84 68.96
N GLN A 155 -10.37 10.64 69.17
CA GLN A 155 -10.90 9.71 70.15
C GLN A 155 -10.91 10.30 71.57
N GLN A 156 -9.85 11.01 71.95
CA GLN A 156 -9.79 11.68 73.26
C GLN A 156 -10.82 12.81 73.39
N ILE A 157 -11.03 13.61 72.34
CA ILE A 157 -12.07 14.65 72.31
C ILE A 157 -13.44 14.02 72.49
N ASP A 158 -13.76 12.97 71.74
CA ASP A 158 -15.05 12.27 71.83
C ASP A 158 -15.27 11.70 73.24
N GLN A 159 -14.23 11.10 73.84
CA GLN A 159 -14.29 10.61 75.23
C GLN A 159 -14.56 11.75 76.23
N MET A 160 -13.89 12.90 76.09
CA MET A 160 -14.12 14.04 76.98
C MET A 160 -15.51 14.65 76.81
N GLN A 161 -16.06 14.66 75.59
CA GLN A 161 -17.42 15.13 75.32
C GLN A 161 -18.46 14.22 75.97
N VAL A 162 -18.30 12.90 75.86
CA VAL A 162 -19.19 11.93 76.53
C VAL A 162 -19.14 12.12 78.04
N MET A 163 -17.94 12.22 78.64
CA MET A 163 -17.81 12.49 80.08
C MET A 163 -18.47 13.80 80.51
N ALA A 164 -18.37 14.86 79.69
CA ALA A 164 -19.02 16.13 79.99
C ALA A 164 -20.54 16.02 79.95
N LEU A 165 -21.11 15.25 79.01
CA LEU A 165 -22.55 14.97 78.94
C LEU A 165 -23.04 14.15 80.14
N ASP A 166 -22.27 13.15 80.58
CA ASP A 166 -22.60 12.35 81.76
C ASP A 166 -22.58 13.21 83.04
N LEU A 167 -21.62 14.13 83.17
CA LEU A 167 -21.57 15.09 84.28
C LEU A 167 -22.76 16.07 84.23
N GLN A 168 -23.14 16.55 83.05
CA GLN A 168 -24.34 17.39 82.89
C GLN A 168 -25.62 16.65 83.28
N LYS A 169 -25.73 15.37 82.93
CA LYS A 169 -26.85 14.52 83.34
C LYS A 169 -26.87 14.35 84.86
N SER A 170 -25.74 14.02 85.46
CA SER A 170 -25.58 13.88 86.92
C SER A 170 -25.96 15.18 87.64
N ARG A 171 -25.56 16.34 87.09
CA ARG A 171 -25.93 17.67 87.60
C ARG A 171 -27.45 17.91 87.56
N ARG A 172 -28.13 17.53 86.47
CA ARG A 172 -29.60 17.64 86.38
C ARG A 172 -30.31 16.71 87.37
N GLU A 173 -29.76 15.52 87.60
CA GLU A 173 -30.29 14.56 88.57
C GLU A 173 -30.13 15.08 90.01
N THR A 174 -29.01 15.72 90.35
CA THR A 174 -28.83 16.35 91.67
C THR A 174 -29.69 17.60 91.85
N GLU A 175 -29.89 18.42 90.82
CA GLU A 175 -30.87 19.53 90.83
C GLU A 175 -32.30 19.00 91.05
N ARG A 176 -32.66 17.90 90.41
CA ARG A 176 -33.96 17.24 90.62
C ARG A 176 -34.09 16.73 92.05
N ALA A 177 -33.07 16.06 92.58
CA ALA A 177 -33.05 15.59 93.97
C ALA A 177 -33.17 16.74 94.97
N HIS A 178 -32.59 17.91 94.67
CA HIS A 178 -32.73 19.11 95.48
C HIS A 178 -34.18 19.62 95.50
N LEU A 179 -34.86 19.66 94.34
CA LEU A 179 -36.28 20.01 94.26
C LEU A 179 -37.17 18.99 94.98
N ASP A 180 -36.89 17.69 94.82
CA ASP A 180 -37.62 16.62 95.48
C ASP A 180 -37.44 16.69 97.01
N ALA A 181 -36.25 17.00 97.52
CA ALA A 181 -36.02 17.22 98.95
C ALA A 181 -36.81 18.43 99.47
N ALA A 182 -36.87 19.53 98.70
CA ALA A 182 -37.62 20.73 99.06
C ALA A 182 -39.12 20.47 99.12
N THR A 183 -39.68 19.72 98.16
CA THR A 183 -41.10 19.34 98.16
C THR A 183 -41.45 18.42 99.32
N GLN A 184 -40.65 17.38 99.58
CA GLN A 184 -40.85 16.48 100.72
C GLN A 184 -40.77 17.20 102.06
N TYR A 185 -39.85 18.17 102.20
CA TYR A 185 -39.75 19.00 103.38
C TYR A 185 -41.01 19.86 103.56
N ALA A 186 -41.48 20.52 102.50
CA ALA A 186 -42.70 21.33 102.53
C ALA A 186 -43.94 20.50 102.91
N GLU A 187 -44.08 19.29 102.36
CA GLU A 187 -45.15 18.35 102.69
C GLU A 187 -45.10 17.92 104.16
N LYS A 188 -43.95 17.45 104.65
CA LYS A 188 -43.78 17.02 106.05
C LYS A 188 -44.00 18.17 107.03
N ARG A 189 -43.53 19.37 106.68
CA ARG A 189 -43.75 20.58 107.47
C ARG A 189 -45.23 20.96 107.52
N SER A 190 -45.93 20.92 106.39
CA SER A 190 -47.37 21.16 106.33
C SER A 190 -48.15 20.13 107.16
N GLN A 191 -47.80 18.85 107.09
CA GLN A 191 -48.40 17.79 107.92
C GLN A 191 -48.15 18.01 109.41
N ASN A 192 -46.93 18.41 109.79
CA ASN A 192 -46.62 18.74 111.18
C ASN A 192 -47.40 19.98 111.66
N ASP A 193 -47.51 21.03 110.85
CA ASP A 193 -48.27 22.24 111.19
C ASP A 193 -49.77 21.91 111.38
N LEU A 194 -50.35 21.01 110.58
CA LEU A 194 -51.72 20.50 110.76
C LEU A 194 -51.88 19.73 112.09
N GLN A 195 -50.93 18.87 112.43
CA GLN A 195 -50.93 18.14 113.71
C GLN A 195 -50.79 19.07 114.91
N VAL A 196 -49.92 20.08 114.81
CA VAL A 196 -49.76 21.11 115.84
C VAL A 196 -51.06 21.90 116.03
N ALA A 197 -51.77 22.23 114.95
CA ALA A 197 -53.06 22.91 115.04
C ALA A 197 -54.11 22.04 115.76
N ALA A 198 -54.22 20.76 115.40
CA ALA A 198 -55.13 19.81 116.04
C ALA A 198 -54.83 19.61 117.55
N GLU A 199 -53.56 19.46 117.92
CA GLU A 199 -53.15 19.30 119.32
C GLU A 199 -53.32 20.59 120.15
N ARG A 200 -53.19 21.77 119.52
CA ARG A 200 -53.53 23.05 120.17
C ARG A 200 -55.02 23.16 120.47
N GLU A 201 -55.86 22.74 119.53
CA GLU A 201 -57.31 22.69 119.72
C GLU A 201 -57.69 21.67 120.82
N ALA A 202 -57.07 20.49 120.83
CA ALA A 202 -57.26 19.49 121.88
C ALA A 202 -56.81 20.02 123.26
N LEU A 203 -55.70 20.75 123.33
CA LEU A 203 -55.24 21.39 124.56
C LEU A 203 -56.22 22.47 125.04
N ALA A 204 -56.70 23.32 124.15
CA ALA A 204 -57.69 24.36 124.48
C ALA A 204 -58.99 23.74 125.02
N THR A 205 -59.47 22.67 124.36
CA THR A 205 -60.64 21.90 124.78
C THR A 205 -60.43 21.25 126.15
N ALA A 206 -59.28 20.63 126.38
CA ALA A 206 -58.94 20.01 127.67
C ALA A 206 -58.87 21.06 128.79
N LEU A 207 -58.31 22.24 128.54
CA LEU A 207 -58.27 23.34 129.53
C LEU A 207 -59.69 23.80 129.90
N GLN A 208 -60.56 23.99 128.92
CA GLN A 208 -61.96 24.34 129.17
C GLN A 208 -62.69 23.24 129.95
N GLN A 209 -62.46 21.96 129.63
CA GLN A 209 -63.05 20.83 130.36
C GLN A 209 -62.50 20.71 131.79
N ILE A 210 -61.22 21.03 132.04
CA ILE A 210 -60.65 21.10 133.40
C ILE A 210 -61.37 22.17 134.21
N GLU A 211 -61.60 23.36 133.66
CA GLU A 211 -62.31 24.45 134.35
C GLU A 211 -63.72 24.03 134.77
N ILE A 212 -64.46 23.41 133.84
CA ILE A 212 -65.81 22.87 134.10
C ILE A 212 -65.73 21.77 135.17
N ALA A 213 -64.82 20.80 135.05
CA ALA A 213 -64.66 19.70 135.99
C ALA A 213 -64.25 20.18 137.39
N GLN A 214 -63.37 21.19 137.48
CA GLN A 214 -62.94 21.81 138.73
C GLN A 214 -64.10 22.56 139.39
N SER A 215 -64.91 23.30 138.61
CA SER A 215 -66.13 23.94 139.13
C SER A 215 -67.14 22.91 139.67
N ALA A 216 -67.28 21.77 139.00
CA ALA A 216 -68.17 20.68 139.40
C ALA A 216 -67.66 19.96 140.66
N LEU A 217 -66.35 19.73 140.76
CA LEU A 217 -65.70 19.19 141.94
C LEU A 217 -65.87 20.11 143.15
N ASN A 218 -65.59 21.41 143.00
CA ASN A 218 -65.76 22.41 144.07
C ASN A 218 -67.21 22.46 144.56
N ARG A 219 -68.18 22.44 143.64
CA ARG A 219 -69.61 22.35 143.98
C ARG A 219 -69.96 21.06 144.73
N ALA A 220 -69.43 19.91 144.29
CA ALA A 220 -69.67 18.63 144.96
C ALA A 220 -69.06 18.59 146.38
N VAL A 221 -67.88 19.18 146.56
CA VAL A 221 -67.22 19.33 147.88
C VAL A 221 -68.03 20.25 148.79
N ASP A 222 -68.48 21.40 148.30
CA ASP A 222 -69.31 22.34 149.07
C ASP A 222 -70.66 21.69 149.49
N LEU A 223 -71.33 21.00 148.56
CA LEU A 223 -72.57 20.27 148.86
C LEU A 223 -72.36 19.13 149.87
N ARG A 224 -71.23 18.43 149.81
CA ARG A 224 -70.85 17.43 150.82
C ARG A 224 -70.65 18.08 152.19
N ASN A 225 -69.97 19.22 152.25
CA ASN A 225 -69.72 19.95 153.51
C ASN A 225 -71.02 20.49 154.13
N ARG A 226 -72.03 20.82 153.31
CA ARG A 226 -73.36 21.29 153.76
C ARG A 226 -74.37 20.17 154.04
N GLY A 227 -73.97 18.90 153.95
CA GLY A 227 -74.84 17.74 154.21
C GLY A 227 -75.87 17.43 153.12
N GLY A 228 -75.75 18.03 151.93
CA GLY A 228 -76.73 17.89 150.83
C GLY A 228 -76.53 16.69 149.91
N ILE A 229 -75.41 15.96 150.02
CA ILE A 229 -75.12 14.76 149.23
C ILE A 229 -74.64 13.65 150.17
N GLY A 230 -75.36 12.52 150.20
CA GLY A 230 -75.15 11.42 151.14
C GLY A 230 -74.07 10.38 150.77
N THR A 231 -73.36 10.51 149.65
CA THR A 231 -72.43 9.45 149.19
C THR A 231 -71.06 9.99 148.80
N VAL A 232 -70.00 9.51 149.47
CA VAL A 232 -68.57 9.78 149.18
C VAL A 232 -68.22 9.51 147.71
N VAL A 233 -68.88 8.53 147.10
CA VAL A 233 -68.73 8.10 145.69
C VAL A 233 -68.92 9.25 144.69
N ALA A 234 -69.84 10.18 144.95
CA ALA A 234 -70.11 11.29 144.00
C ALA A 234 -68.96 12.31 143.94
N VAL A 235 -68.27 12.56 145.04
CA VAL A 235 -67.11 13.46 145.07
C VAL A 235 -65.89 12.79 144.42
N GLU A 236 -65.70 11.49 144.66
CA GLU A 236 -64.62 10.70 144.04
C GLU A 236 -64.77 10.62 142.51
N GLU A 237 -66.00 10.45 142.00
CA GLU A 237 -66.26 10.46 140.56
C GLU A 237 -65.91 11.82 139.92
N LYS A 238 -66.24 12.95 140.58
CA LYS A 238 -65.85 14.28 140.07
C LYS A 238 -64.35 14.53 140.18
N ALA A 239 -63.69 14.01 141.21
CA ALA A 239 -62.23 14.07 141.34
C ALA A 239 -61.53 13.24 140.25
N SER A 240 -62.03 12.04 139.96
CA SER A 240 -61.56 11.18 138.87
C SER A 240 -61.72 11.83 137.50
N ASN A 241 -62.87 12.49 137.25
CA ASN A 241 -63.10 13.26 136.03
C ASN A 241 -62.10 14.42 135.89
N HIS A 242 -61.86 15.19 136.96
CA HIS A 242 -60.86 16.26 136.95
C HIS A 242 -59.43 15.72 136.70
N LEU A 243 -59.06 14.57 137.27
CA LEU A 243 -57.77 13.92 137.01
C LEU A 243 -57.65 13.46 135.54
N THR A 244 -58.70 12.87 134.98
CA THR A 244 -58.74 12.43 133.57
C THR A 244 -58.51 13.62 132.63
N GLN A 245 -59.12 14.77 132.93
CA GLN A 245 -58.93 15.98 132.13
C GLN A 245 -57.53 16.58 132.29
N ASN A 246 -56.93 16.54 133.49
CA ASN A 246 -55.53 16.92 133.67
C ASN A 246 -54.56 15.99 132.93
N LEU A 247 -54.85 14.69 132.87
CA LEU A 247 -54.09 13.74 132.04
C LEU A 247 -54.23 14.08 130.55
N ALA A 248 -55.42 14.44 130.06
CA ALA A 248 -55.63 14.89 128.68
C ALA A 248 -54.82 16.16 128.35
N ARG A 249 -54.81 17.17 129.24
CA ARG A 249 -53.96 18.36 129.09
C ARG A 249 -52.48 18.01 129.02
N ASN A 250 -52.00 17.18 129.96
CA ASN A 250 -50.59 16.80 130.00
C ASN A 250 -50.18 15.99 128.76
N ARG A 251 -51.08 15.14 128.23
CA ARG A 251 -50.88 14.43 126.95
C ARG A 251 -50.77 15.40 125.78
N ALA A 252 -51.70 16.33 125.63
CA ALA A 252 -51.65 17.33 124.56
C ALA A 252 -50.39 18.22 124.64
N GLN A 253 -49.97 18.61 125.86
CA GLN A 253 -48.71 19.34 126.06
C GLN A 253 -47.46 18.51 125.72
N ALA A 254 -47.43 17.22 126.07
CA ALA A 254 -46.35 16.33 125.69
C ALA A 254 -46.28 16.13 124.18
N ASN A 255 -47.44 15.97 123.53
CA ASN A 255 -47.56 15.86 122.07
C ASN A 255 -47.02 17.13 121.39
N LEU A 256 -47.43 18.33 121.83
CA LEU A 256 -46.92 19.60 121.29
C LEU A 256 -45.39 19.74 121.43
N ARG A 257 -44.79 19.30 122.54
CA ARG A 257 -43.32 19.29 122.69
C ARG A 257 -42.68 18.32 121.70
N SER A 258 -43.22 17.10 121.58
CA SER A 258 -42.71 16.11 120.63
C SER A 258 -42.81 16.57 119.16
N LEU A 259 -43.88 17.28 118.80
CA LEU A 259 -44.06 17.88 117.47
C LEU A 259 -43.07 19.03 117.21
N ALA A 260 -42.76 19.83 118.23
CA ALA A 260 -41.74 20.88 118.14
C ALA A 260 -40.32 20.30 117.98
N ASP A 261 -40.01 19.24 118.71
CA ASP A 261 -38.72 18.53 118.58
C ASP A 261 -38.62 17.82 117.22
N TYR A 262 -39.72 17.20 116.75
CA TYR A 262 -39.81 16.64 115.40
C TYR A 262 -39.57 17.70 114.33
N ARG A 263 -40.15 18.90 114.47
CA ARG A 263 -39.93 20.01 113.54
C ARG A 263 -38.46 20.46 113.52
N ARG A 264 -37.81 20.61 114.67
CA ARG A 264 -36.38 20.93 114.72
C ARG A 264 -35.53 19.86 114.04
N ALA A 265 -35.80 18.59 114.33
CA ALA A 265 -35.10 17.48 113.70
C ALA A 265 -35.33 17.44 112.17
N LEU A 266 -36.55 17.77 111.72
CA LEU A 266 -36.89 17.90 110.30
C LEU A 266 -36.09 19.04 109.65
N ASP A 267 -36.07 20.23 110.25
CA ASP A 267 -35.32 21.40 109.77
C ASP A 267 -33.82 21.11 109.67
N GLU A 268 -33.23 20.48 110.70
CA GLU A 268 -31.81 20.09 110.70
C GLU A 268 -31.50 19.03 109.66
N SER A 269 -32.38 18.04 109.48
CA SER A 269 -32.19 16.98 108.48
C SER A 269 -32.25 17.53 107.06
N TYR A 270 -33.16 18.48 106.82
CA TYR A 270 -33.29 19.16 105.54
C TYR A 270 -32.10 20.06 105.26
N GLY A 271 -31.64 20.85 106.25
CA GLY A 271 -30.42 21.66 106.12
C GLY A 271 -29.19 20.81 105.74
N ARG A 272 -28.98 19.68 106.42
CA ARG A 272 -27.90 18.73 106.08
C ARG A 272 -28.03 18.16 104.66
N ALA A 273 -29.24 17.84 104.22
CA ALA A 273 -29.48 17.34 102.87
C ALA A 273 -29.19 18.42 101.81
N LEU A 274 -29.62 19.66 102.04
CA LEU A 274 -29.34 20.78 101.16
C LEU A 274 -27.85 21.07 101.05
N ASP A 275 -27.13 21.13 102.17
CA ASP A 275 -25.69 21.38 102.17
C ASP A 275 -24.93 20.29 101.42
N SER A 276 -25.32 19.02 101.60
CA SER A 276 -24.74 17.90 100.86
C SER A 276 -24.99 18.01 99.35
N LEU A 277 -26.21 18.33 98.93
CA LEU A 277 -26.56 18.48 97.51
C LEU A 277 -25.89 19.72 96.88
N ALA A 278 -25.80 20.83 97.61
CA ALA A 278 -25.11 22.03 97.17
C ALA A 278 -23.61 21.76 96.96
N ASN A 279 -22.96 21.04 97.89
CA ASN A 279 -21.56 20.64 97.75
C ASN A 279 -21.36 19.68 96.56
N GLN A 280 -22.30 18.78 96.30
CA GLN A 280 -22.27 17.91 95.12
C GLN A 280 -22.40 18.71 93.82
N LEU A 281 -23.28 19.71 93.77
CA LEU A 281 -23.43 20.59 92.61
C LEU A 281 -22.15 21.38 92.33
N ILE A 282 -21.55 22.00 93.36
CA ILE A 282 -20.27 22.72 93.21
C ILE A 282 -19.18 21.81 92.67
N LYS A 283 -19.10 20.56 93.19
CA LYS A 283 -18.13 19.58 92.71
C LYS A 283 -18.36 19.21 91.25
N LEU A 284 -19.61 18.89 90.87
CA LEU A 284 -19.98 18.56 89.50
C LEU A 284 -19.70 19.72 88.53
N ASP A 285 -19.97 20.96 88.93
CA ASP A 285 -19.68 22.15 88.13
C ASP A 285 -18.17 22.34 87.95
N SER A 286 -17.37 22.11 89.00
CA SER A 286 -15.90 22.18 88.93
C SER A 286 -15.31 21.10 88.02
N ASP A 287 -15.82 19.87 88.12
CA ASP A 287 -15.39 18.74 87.28
C ASP A 287 -15.78 18.99 85.81
N LEU A 288 -16.99 19.49 85.56
CA LEU A 288 -17.46 19.85 84.23
C LEU A 288 -16.59 20.94 83.59
N ALA A 289 -16.29 22.01 84.33
CA ALA A 289 -15.41 23.08 83.85
C ALA A 289 -14.00 22.56 83.53
N ALA A 290 -13.43 21.71 84.38
CA ALA A 290 -12.12 21.08 84.15
C ALA A 290 -12.11 20.20 82.89
N LYS A 291 -13.16 19.39 82.67
CA LYS A 291 -13.27 18.55 81.46
C LYS A 291 -13.45 19.37 80.19
N GLN A 292 -14.22 20.46 80.25
CA GLN A 292 -14.36 21.39 79.12
C GLN A 292 -13.04 22.08 78.75
N GLN A 293 -12.24 22.48 79.75
CA GLN A 293 -10.92 23.05 79.50
C GLN A 293 -9.96 22.06 78.83
N ILE A 294 -9.96 20.80 79.29
CA ILE A 294 -9.17 19.72 78.65
C ILE A 294 -9.63 19.50 77.21
N ALA A 295 -10.94 19.43 76.96
CA ALA A 295 -11.48 19.27 75.62
C ALA A 295 -11.07 20.43 74.70
N ALA A 296 -11.13 21.67 75.17
CA ALA A 296 -10.69 22.85 74.41
C ALA A 296 -9.20 22.76 74.03
N LYS A 297 -8.33 22.34 74.96
CA LYS A 297 -6.90 22.13 74.70
C LYS A 297 -6.65 21.03 73.68
N LEU A 298 -7.40 19.92 73.74
CA LEU A 298 -7.29 18.84 72.75
C LEU A 298 -7.74 19.30 71.35
N VAL A 299 -8.77 20.14 71.26
CA VAL A 299 -9.22 20.74 69.98
C VAL A 299 -8.13 21.65 69.39
N GLU A 300 -7.45 22.45 70.21
CA GLU A 300 -6.32 23.27 69.77
C GLU A 300 -5.17 22.40 69.23
N LEU A 301 -4.79 21.34 69.95
CA LEU A 301 -3.77 20.38 69.50
C LEU A 301 -4.18 19.68 68.20
N LEU A 302 -5.46 19.32 68.05
CA LEU A 302 -5.98 18.74 66.81
C LEU A 302 -5.87 19.75 65.66
N GLY A 303 -6.14 21.03 65.90
CA GLY A 303 -5.98 22.10 64.91
C GLY A 303 -4.51 22.27 64.48
N ALA A 304 -3.57 22.24 65.43
CA ALA A 304 -2.14 22.28 65.14
C ALA A 304 -1.69 21.04 64.32
N ASN A 305 -2.13 19.84 64.71
CA ASN A 305 -1.78 18.62 63.99
C ASN A 305 -2.38 18.59 62.57
N GLN A 306 -3.60 19.12 62.37
CA GLN A 306 -4.19 19.24 61.04
C GLN A 306 -3.38 20.15 60.11
N LYS A 307 -2.80 21.25 60.64
CA LYS A 307 -1.88 22.10 59.88
C LYS A 307 -0.61 21.34 59.49
N ALA A 308 -0.02 20.60 60.43
CA ALA A 308 1.16 19.76 60.15
C ALA A 308 0.88 18.70 59.08
N VAL A 309 -0.27 18.01 59.15
CA VAL A 309 -0.70 17.05 58.11
C VAL A 309 -0.88 17.73 56.75
N ALA A 310 -1.41 18.95 56.71
CA ALA A 310 -1.57 19.69 55.46
C ALA A 310 -0.22 20.12 54.85
N GLU A 311 0.73 20.54 55.68
CA GLU A 311 2.10 20.86 55.26
C GLU A 311 2.83 19.62 54.75
N ASP A 312 2.71 18.50 55.46
CA ASP A 312 3.32 17.23 55.05
C ASP A 312 2.73 16.70 53.75
N ARG A 313 1.41 16.82 53.55
CA ARG A 313 0.77 16.52 52.26
C ARG A 313 1.33 17.36 51.12
N ARG A 314 1.62 18.65 51.34
CA ARG A 314 2.26 19.51 50.34
C ARG A 314 3.68 19.05 50.05
N ARG A 315 4.47 18.72 51.08
CA ARG A 315 5.83 18.16 50.93
C ARG A 315 5.80 16.86 50.11
N ALA A 316 4.96 15.90 50.48
CA ALA A 316 4.80 14.62 49.79
C ALA A 316 4.34 14.79 48.34
N ALA A 317 3.45 15.75 48.06
CA ALA A 317 3.03 16.08 46.70
C ALA A 317 4.18 16.65 45.86
N MET A 318 5.00 17.53 46.43
CA MET A 318 6.17 18.07 45.73
C MET A 318 7.22 16.99 45.45
N GLU A 319 7.49 16.10 46.41
CA GLU A 319 8.41 14.97 46.23
C GLU A 319 7.91 14.04 45.11
N THR A 320 6.64 13.66 45.15
CA THR A 320 6.03 12.81 44.11
C THR A 320 6.05 13.48 42.73
N ALA A 321 5.84 14.79 42.67
CA ALA A 321 5.92 15.55 41.42
C ALA A 321 7.34 15.55 40.83
N ARG A 322 8.38 15.71 41.66
CA ARG A 322 9.79 15.63 41.23
C ARG A 322 10.17 14.23 40.76
N GLU A 323 9.74 13.18 41.47
CA GLU A 323 9.97 11.80 41.05
C GLU A 323 9.30 11.49 39.71
N ARG A 324 8.09 12.03 39.49
CA ARG A 324 7.39 11.92 38.22
C ARG A 324 8.11 12.67 37.11
N GLU A 325 8.53 13.90 37.33
CA GLU A 325 9.29 14.69 36.36
C GLU A 325 10.59 13.98 35.95
N ALA A 326 11.31 13.40 36.92
CA ALA A 326 12.49 12.58 36.65
C ALA A 326 12.17 11.36 35.77
N ALA A 327 11.03 10.69 36.02
CA ALA A 327 10.59 9.57 35.18
C ALA A 327 10.11 10.00 33.78
N GLU A 328 9.53 11.19 33.64
CA GLU A 328 9.18 11.78 32.34
C GLU A 328 10.44 12.11 31.52
N HIS A 329 11.47 12.69 32.14
CA HIS A 329 12.77 12.90 31.50
C HIS A 329 13.46 11.58 31.10
N GLU A 330 13.38 10.54 31.93
CA GLU A 330 13.87 9.20 31.62
C GLU A 330 13.16 8.64 30.37
N LEU A 331 11.83 8.80 30.28
CA LEU A 331 11.04 8.38 29.13
C LEU A 331 11.41 9.15 27.85
N GLU A 332 11.60 10.47 27.95
CA GLU A 332 12.03 11.30 26.83
C GLU A 332 13.43 10.93 26.32
N ALA A 333 14.37 10.68 27.24
CA ALA A 333 15.71 10.22 26.91
C ALA A 333 15.69 8.88 26.17
N LEU A 334 14.92 7.90 26.66
CA LEU A 334 14.76 6.59 26.00
C LEU A 334 14.12 6.72 24.61
N ARG A 335 13.14 7.61 24.43
CA ARG A 335 12.53 7.89 23.12
C ARG A 335 13.51 8.53 22.16
N ALA A 336 14.32 9.47 22.63
CA ALA A 336 15.37 10.10 21.84
C ALA A 336 16.45 9.08 21.44
N GLU A 337 16.84 8.19 22.36
CA GLU A 337 17.78 7.10 22.08
C GLU A 337 17.22 6.15 21.01
N ARG A 338 15.97 5.71 21.15
CA ARG A 338 15.27 4.90 20.13
C ARG A 338 15.26 5.59 18.77
N ALA A 339 14.92 6.88 18.73
CA ALA A 339 14.89 7.65 17.49
C ALA A 339 16.28 7.80 16.86
N SER A 340 17.33 8.00 17.68
CA SER A 340 18.72 8.06 17.25
C SER A 340 19.18 6.73 16.62
N MET A 341 18.87 5.59 17.28
CA MET A 341 19.17 4.26 16.75
C MET A 341 18.51 4.01 15.39
N LEU A 342 17.23 4.38 15.25
CA LEU A 342 16.51 4.27 13.98
C LEU A 342 17.09 5.20 12.91
N ALA A 343 17.51 6.42 13.28
CA ALA A 343 18.09 7.38 12.35
C ALA A 343 19.39 6.87 11.71
N VAL A 344 20.21 6.10 12.45
CA VAL A 344 21.44 5.46 11.92
C VAL A 344 21.13 4.40 10.86
N THR A 345 19.99 3.70 11.00
CA THR A 345 19.56 2.68 10.03
C THR A 345 18.83 3.21 8.81
N GLN A 346 18.42 4.48 8.87
CA GLN A 346 17.62 5.11 7.83
C GLN A 346 18.52 5.61 6.70
N VAL A 347 18.24 5.17 5.47
CA VAL A 347 18.87 5.73 4.28
C VAL A 347 17.97 6.84 3.74
N LYS A 348 18.48 8.07 3.75
CA LYS A 348 17.75 9.26 3.28
C LYS A 348 18.09 9.58 1.82
N ALA A 349 17.15 10.20 1.11
CA ALA A 349 17.34 10.64 -0.26
C ALA A 349 18.37 11.78 -0.33
N PRO A 350 19.48 11.65 -1.09
CA PRO A 350 20.50 12.70 -1.21
C PRO A 350 20.04 13.92 -2.01
N PHE A 351 19.06 13.73 -2.90
CA PHE A 351 18.43 14.75 -3.73
C PHE A 351 16.95 14.40 -3.93
N ALA A 352 16.16 15.37 -4.38
CA ALA A 352 14.78 15.12 -4.78
C ALA A 352 14.75 14.45 -6.16
N GLY A 353 13.90 13.45 -6.34
CA GLY A 353 13.92 12.61 -7.53
C GLY A 353 12.72 11.67 -7.63
N GLU A 354 12.75 10.78 -8.62
CA GLU A 354 11.73 9.75 -8.82
C GLU A 354 12.32 8.36 -8.57
N VAL A 355 11.58 7.51 -7.85
CA VAL A 355 11.92 6.11 -7.64
C VAL A 355 11.69 5.36 -8.94
N VAL A 356 12.77 5.05 -9.64
CA VAL A 356 12.74 4.42 -10.98
C VAL A 356 12.78 2.90 -10.92
N TYR A 357 13.15 2.36 -9.76
CA TYR A 357 13.21 0.93 -9.52
C TYR A 357 12.94 0.61 -8.08
N ARG A 358 12.09 -0.40 -7.86
CA ARG A 358 11.82 -1.00 -6.56
C ARG A 358 11.82 -2.51 -6.72
N HIS A 359 12.66 -3.19 -5.95
CA HIS A 359 12.69 -4.64 -5.95
C HIS A 359 11.35 -5.19 -5.43
N PRO A 360 10.71 -6.15 -6.11
CA PRO A 360 9.36 -6.62 -5.75
C PRO A 360 9.32 -7.28 -4.36
N ALA A 361 10.40 -7.97 -3.99
CA ALA A 361 10.54 -8.65 -2.70
C ALA A 361 11.84 -8.21 -1.99
N PRO A 362 11.88 -7.00 -1.39
CA PRO A 362 13.12 -6.41 -0.89
C PRO A 362 13.76 -7.19 0.26
N GLY A 363 12.97 -7.87 1.09
CA GLY A 363 13.47 -8.69 2.20
C GLY A 363 14.13 -10.02 1.79
N PHE A 364 13.93 -10.46 0.55
CA PHE A 364 14.52 -11.69 0.00
C PHE A 364 15.62 -11.41 -1.04
N ALA A 365 15.97 -10.13 -1.24
CA ALA A 365 17.01 -9.76 -2.19
C ALA A 365 18.38 -10.27 -1.71
N PRO A 366 19.18 -10.92 -2.58
CA PRO A 366 20.53 -11.36 -2.22
C PRO A 366 21.43 -10.18 -1.87
N GLU A 367 22.50 -10.44 -1.12
CA GLU A 367 23.49 -9.43 -0.74
C GLU A 367 24.01 -8.66 -1.96
N ASN A 368 24.16 -7.34 -1.83
CA ASN A 368 24.58 -6.42 -2.89
C ASN A 368 23.64 -6.34 -4.11
N THR A 369 22.42 -6.88 -4.02
CA THR A 369 21.40 -6.66 -5.05
C THR A 369 20.76 -5.30 -4.85
N PRO A 370 20.50 -4.50 -5.90
CA PRO A 370 19.76 -3.25 -5.76
C PRO A 370 18.34 -3.53 -5.26
N VAL A 371 17.95 -2.81 -4.23
CA VAL A 371 16.60 -2.86 -3.64
C VAL A 371 15.76 -1.68 -4.10
N LEU A 372 16.39 -0.50 -4.26
CA LEU A 372 15.73 0.71 -4.72
C LEU A 372 16.73 1.59 -5.48
N ALA A 373 16.29 2.18 -6.58
CA ALA A 373 17.07 3.20 -7.29
C ALA A 373 16.26 4.49 -7.43
N LEU A 374 16.90 5.60 -7.06
CA LEU A 374 16.35 6.95 -7.16
C LEU A 374 17.11 7.69 -8.26
N SER A 375 16.39 8.36 -9.17
CA SER A 375 16.98 9.24 -10.19
C SER A 375 16.57 10.68 -9.96
N ALA A 376 17.49 11.62 -10.18
CA ALA A 376 17.18 13.05 -10.17
C ALA A 376 16.33 13.49 -11.39
N GLY A 377 16.22 12.64 -12.42
CA GLY A 377 15.48 12.92 -13.65
C GLY A 377 14.56 11.76 -14.06
N SER A 378 14.51 11.50 -15.36
CA SER A 378 13.70 10.48 -16.03
C SER A 378 14.09 9.01 -15.72
N GLY A 379 15.14 8.78 -14.93
CA GLY A 379 15.64 7.45 -14.61
C GLY A 379 16.93 7.09 -15.34
N PHE A 380 16.78 6.40 -16.47
CA PHE A 380 17.87 5.81 -17.21
C PHE A 380 18.04 6.50 -18.56
N VAL A 381 19.28 6.58 -19.01
CA VAL A 381 19.64 7.30 -20.23
C VAL A 381 20.37 6.36 -21.17
N ALA A 382 19.86 6.20 -22.39
CA ALA A 382 20.56 5.50 -23.46
C ALA A 382 21.31 6.50 -24.34
N ARG A 383 22.61 6.27 -24.53
CA ARG A 383 23.49 7.05 -25.40
C ARG A 383 23.84 6.18 -26.61
N ILE A 384 23.15 6.41 -27.72
CA ILE A 384 23.30 5.63 -28.95
C ILE A 384 24.06 6.43 -30.00
N TRP A 385 24.97 5.75 -30.68
CA TRP A 385 25.71 6.32 -31.80
C TRP A 385 24.85 6.27 -33.05
N VAL A 386 24.54 7.45 -33.60
CA VAL A 386 23.64 7.59 -34.75
C VAL A 386 24.28 8.52 -35.79
N PRO A 387 24.09 8.28 -37.10
CA PRO A 387 24.45 9.25 -38.13
C PRO A 387 23.73 10.60 -37.94
N SER A 388 24.42 11.72 -38.17
CA SER A 388 23.84 13.06 -38.00
C SER A 388 22.57 13.31 -38.84
N GLN A 389 22.50 12.69 -40.03
CA GLN A 389 21.34 12.75 -40.93
C GLN A 389 20.06 12.09 -40.37
N ASP A 390 20.19 11.15 -39.41
CA ASP A 390 19.07 10.35 -38.90
C ASP A 390 18.36 11.04 -37.72
N ILE A 391 18.97 12.05 -37.06
CA ILE A 391 18.44 12.69 -35.85
C ILE A 391 17.06 13.30 -36.05
N ASN A 392 16.83 13.98 -37.17
CA ASN A 392 15.54 14.61 -37.44
C ASN A 392 14.43 13.55 -37.56
N GLY A 393 14.75 12.38 -38.13
CA GLY A 393 13.82 11.25 -38.23
C GLY A 393 13.50 10.64 -36.87
N ILE A 394 14.52 10.49 -36.00
CA ILE A 394 14.33 9.97 -34.64
C ILE A 394 13.50 10.95 -33.81
N LYS A 395 13.80 12.25 -33.88
CA LYS A 395 13.03 13.30 -33.20
C LYS A 395 11.57 13.31 -33.64
N ALA A 396 11.30 13.07 -34.93
CA ALA A 396 9.95 12.98 -35.47
C ALA A 396 9.21 11.69 -35.07
N ALA A 397 9.93 10.59 -34.84
CA ALA A 397 9.34 9.32 -34.41
C ALA A 397 8.83 9.35 -32.96
N GLY A 398 9.40 10.20 -32.11
CA GLY A 398 9.04 10.33 -30.70
C GLY A 398 9.52 9.16 -29.85
N LYS A 399 8.74 8.06 -29.84
CA LYS A 399 9.09 6.83 -29.12
C LYS A 399 9.78 5.83 -30.04
N VAL A 400 10.94 5.34 -29.61
CA VAL A 400 11.73 4.36 -30.35
C VAL A 400 12.01 3.13 -29.49
N GLN A 401 12.11 1.97 -30.14
CA GLN A 401 12.39 0.70 -29.47
C GLN A 401 13.88 0.38 -29.50
N PHE A 402 14.36 -0.19 -28.40
CA PHE A 402 15.72 -0.66 -28.21
C PHE A 402 15.72 -2.15 -27.91
N ALA A 403 16.82 -2.82 -28.25
CA ALA A 403 17.11 -4.19 -27.89
C ALA A 403 18.39 -4.26 -27.06
N LEU A 404 18.35 -4.95 -25.92
CA LEU A 404 19.53 -5.24 -25.11
C LEU A 404 20.38 -6.31 -25.80
N GLU A 405 21.69 -6.18 -25.79
CA GLU A 405 22.58 -7.16 -26.41
C GLU A 405 22.72 -8.43 -25.56
N GLN A 406 22.64 -8.27 -24.25
CA GLN A 406 22.78 -9.34 -23.26
C GLN A 406 21.57 -10.29 -23.24
N PRO A 407 21.75 -11.57 -22.88
CA PRO A 407 20.68 -12.57 -22.84
C PRO A 407 19.77 -12.35 -21.62
N ILE A 408 18.87 -11.38 -21.75
CA ILE A 408 17.88 -10.97 -20.76
C ILE A 408 16.49 -11.41 -21.26
N LEU A 409 15.59 -11.79 -20.37
CA LEU A 409 14.27 -12.36 -20.71
C LEU A 409 13.43 -11.37 -21.52
N ASN A 410 13.45 -10.10 -21.11
CA ASN A 410 12.84 -8.99 -21.83
C ASN A 410 13.90 -8.17 -22.56
N LYS A 411 14.19 -8.58 -23.79
CA LYS A 411 15.22 -7.93 -24.63
C LYS A 411 14.83 -6.52 -25.08
N PHE A 412 13.55 -6.21 -25.17
CA PHE A 412 13.07 -4.99 -25.82
C PHE A 412 12.52 -3.97 -24.82
N PHE A 413 12.80 -2.69 -25.06
CA PHE A 413 12.29 -1.58 -24.25
C PHE A 413 12.13 -0.30 -25.07
N GLU A 414 11.34 0.64 -24.58
CA GLU A 414 11.07 1.91 -25.26
C GLU A 414 11.88 3.05 -24.64
N GLY A 415 12.23 4.02 -25.47
CA GLY A 415 12.75 5.30 -25.03
C GLY A 415 12.29 6.46 -25.87
N GLU A 416 12.39 7.64 -25.28
CA GLU A 416 12.00 8.91 -25.87
C GLU A 416 13.24 9.77 -26.11
N PHE A 417 13.29 10.42 -27.27
CA PHE A 417 14.43 11.26 -27.63
C PHE A 417 14.48 12.52 -26.76
N ARG A 418 15.62 12.77 -26.13
CA ARG A 418 15.83 13.94 -25.26
C ARG A 418 16.71 14.99 -25.91
N THR A 419 17.96 14.63 -26.20
CA THR A 419 18.98 15.53 -26.76
C THR A 419 19.94 14.77 -27.67
N PHE A 420 20.81 15.50 -28.37
CA PHE A 420 21.94 14.90 -29.07
C PHE A 420 23.20 15.72 -28.79
N GLU A 421 24.34 15.03 -28.78
CA GLU A 421 25.67 15.62 -28.63
C GLU A 421 26.51 15.27 -29.86
N GLU A 422 27.38 16.17 -30.30
CA GLU A 422 28.32 15.86 -31.38
C GLU A 422 29.38 14.87 -30.89
N ALA A 423 29.63 13.82 -31.68
CA ALA A 423 30.63 12.83 -31.31
C ALA A 423 32.04 13.44 -31.39
N PRO A 424 32.89 13.29 -30.35
CA PRO A 424 34.15 14.03 -30.25
C PRO A 424 35.18 13.70 -31.35
N TYR A 425 35.06 12.56 -32.03
CA TYR A 425 36.05 12.10 -33.02
C TYR A 425 35.47 11.71 -34.38
N GLU A 426 34.16 11.81 -34.59
CA GLU A 426 33.50 11.39 -35.84
C GLU A 426 32.57 12.48 -36.37
N LYS A 427 33.03 13.24 -37.37
CA LYS A 427 32.31 14.42 -37.92
C LYS A 427 30.90 14.14 -38.48
N ASN A 428 30.56 12.88 -38.74
CA ASN A 428 29.27 12.47 -39.29
C ASN A 428 28.41 11.65 -38.31
N ARG A 429 28.84 11.54 -37.06
CA ARG A 429 28.09 10.86 -36.01
C ARG A 429 27.77 11.78 -34.86
N VAL A 430 26.67 11.49 -34.22
CA VAL A 430 26.18 12.17 -33.04
C VAL A 430 25.76 11.11 -32.03
N ILE A 431 25.86 11.45 -30.76
CA ILE A 431 25.40 10.62 -29.66
C ILE A 431 23.99 11.10 -29.33
N ALA A 432 23.00 10.32 -29.75
CA ALA A 432 21.61 10.56 -29.41
C ALA A 432 21.34 10.06 -27.98
N VAL A 433 20.75 10.94 -27.16
CA VAL A 433 20.46 10.72 -25.74
C VAL A 433 18.96 10.49 -25.61
N PHE A 434 18.59 9.34 -25.05
CA PHE A 434 17.20 8.92 -24.88
C PHE A 434 16.88 8.66 -23.42
N ASP A 435 15.72 9.11 -22.98
CA ASP A 435 15.13 8.72 -21.70
C ASP A 435 14.46 7.36 -21.87
N VAL A 436 14.92 6.35 -21.15
CA VAL A 436 14.52 4.95 -21.35
C VAL A 436 13.94 4.34 -20.09
N LYS A 437 12.92 3.50 -20.27
CA LYS A 437 12.36 2.66 -19.20
C LYS A 437 12.96 1.27 -19.31
N LEU A 438 14.00 1.00 -18.52
CA LEU A 438 14.67 -0.30 -18.55
C LEU A 438 13.80 -1.39 -17.90
N PRO A 439 13.87 -2.64 -18.40
CA PRO A 439 13.27 -3.79 -17.73
C PRO A 439 14.03 -4.09 -16.42
N LEU A 440 13.32 -4.69 -15.45
CA LEU A 440 13.82 -5.01 -14.10
C LEU A 440 15.21 -5.68 -14.12
N GLU A 441 15.39 -6.67 -14.98
CA GLU A 441 16.61 -7.46 -15.10
C GLU A 441 17.81 -6.63 -15.55
N ALA A 442 17.61 -5.70 -16.50
CA ALA A 442 18.67 -4.80 -16.96
C ALA A 442 19.09 -3.82 -15.87
N ILE A 443 18.13 -3.35 -15.05
CA ILE A 443 18.40 -2.48 -13.91
C ILE A 443 19.24 -3.22 -12.87
N THR A 444 18.90 -4.48 -12.58
CA THR A 444 19.69 -5.29 -11.65
C THR A 444 21.13 -5.48 -12.12
N LEU A 445 21.32 -5.75 -13.42
CA LEU A 445 22.64 -5.95 -14.00
C LEU A 445 23.46 -4.65 -14.02
N LEU A 446 22.83 -3.52 -14.35
CA LEU A 446 23.48 -2.20 -14.37
C LEU A 446 23.97 -1.80 -12.97
N ALA A 447 23.13 -2.02 -11.96
CA ALA A 447 23.48 -1.73 -10.57
C ALA A 447 24.53 -2.70 -10.00
N SER A 448 24.46 -4.00 -10.32
CA SER A 448 25.38 -5.00 -9.77
C SER A 448 26.76 -4.98 -10.43
N ALA A 449 26.81 -4.83 -11.75
CA ALA A 449 28.06 -4.92 -12.51
C ALA A 449 28.81 -3.60 -12.58
N GLY A 450 28.14 -2.46 -12.33
CA GLY A 450 28.68 -1.12 -12.53
C GLY A 450 29.07 -0.79 -13.98
N ASN A 451 28.86 -1.75 -14.89
CA ASN A 451 29.19 -1.64 -16.30
C ASN A 451 27.95 -1.17 -17.07
N PRO A 452 28.10 -0.24 -18.02
CA PRO A 452 27.00 0.16 -18.88
C PRO A 452 26.47 -1.04 -19.69
N VAL A 453 25.15 -1.10 -19.85
CA VAL A 453 24.51 -2.18 -20.62
C VAL A 453 24.47 -1.80 -22.09
N GLN A 454 24.93 -2.69 -22.97
CA GLN A 454 24.89 -2.43 -24.41
C GLN A 454 23.46 -2.54 -24.94
N ALA A 455 23.04 -1.54 -25.70
CA ALA A 455 21.75 -1.52 -26.36
C ALA A 455 21.87 -1.15 -27.84
N HIS A 456 20.98 -1.73 -28.62
CA HIS A 456 20.84 -1.52 -30.04
C HIS A 456 19.50 -0.83 -30.34
N LEU A 457 19.54 0.28 -31.08
CA LEU A 457 18.34 0.99 -31.49
C LEU A 457 17.71 0.28 -32.70
N LEU A 458 16.47 -0.20 -32.55
CA LEU A 458 15.72 -0.90 -33.59
C LEU A 458 15.01 0.03 -34.58
N TRP A 459 15.12 1.34 -34.38
CA TRP A 459 14.54 2.32 -35.29
C TRP A 459 15.22 2.27 -36.65
N ARG A 460 14.41 2.25 -37.71
CA ARG A 460 14.85 2.29 -39.10
C ARG A 460 14.39 3.61 -39.72
N PRO A 461 15.29 4.40 -40.33
CA PRO A 461 14.90 5.58 -41.08
C PRO A 461 14.05 5.16 -42.26
N ASP A 462 13.05 5.97 -42.57
CA ASP A 462 12.27 5.81 -43.79
C ASP A 462 13.21 5.97 -44.99
N LEU A 463 13.38 4.89 -45.76
CA LEU A 463 14.23 4.87 -46.96
C LEU A 463 13.77 5.94 -47.94
N MET A 464 12.46 6.18 -48.02
CA MET A 464 11.87 7.20 -48.87
C MET A 464 12.24 8.61 -48.42
N ALA A 465 12.73 8.85 -47.20
CA ALA A 465 13.17 10.20 -46.80
C ALA A 465 14.55 10.55 -47.36
N SER A 466 15.37 9.56 -47.73
CA SER A 466 16.75 9.81 -48.18
C SER A 466 16.80 10.20 -49.67
N TYR A 467 17.42 11.36 -49.96
CA TYR A 467 17.68 11.81 -51.34
C TYR A 467 18.44 10.80 -52.21
N PRO A 468 19.49 10.10 -51.74
CA PRO A 468 20.18 9.11 -52.58
C PRO A 468 19.29 7.91 -52.93
N PHE A 469 18.41 7.48 -52.01
CA PHE A 469 17.45 6.43 -52.31
C PHE A 469 16.41 6.90 -53.33
N ARG A 470 15.82 8.09 -53.16
CA ARG A 470 14.91 8.68 -54.16
C ARG A 470 15.58 8.82 -55.53
N GLY A 471 16.80 9.33 -55.56
CA GLY A 471 17.57 9.51 -56.79
C GLY A 471 17.83 8.18 -57.50
N SER A 472 18.25 7.15 -56.75
CA SER A 472 18.47 5.81 -57.31
C SER A 472 17.16 5.14 -57.77
N LEU A 473 16.05 5.35 -57.06
CA LEU A 473 14.73 4.87 -57.45
C LEU A 473 14.21 5.56 -58.72
N ILE A 474 14.38 6.88 -58.84
CA ILE A 474 14.07 7.63 -60.06
C ILE A 474 14.95 7.15 -61.22
N LEU A 475 16.25 6.95 -60.98
CA LEU A 475 17.17 6.46 -62.00
C LEU A 475 16.78 5.06 -62.49
N ALA A 476 16.39 4.17 -61.58
CA ALA A 476 15.86 2.86 -61.89
C ALA A 476 14.56 2.96 -62.71
N ALA A 477 13.64 3.84 -62.30
CA ALA A 477 12.38 4.06 -63.02
C ALA A 477 12.60 4.61 -64.44
N VAL A 478 13.48 5.61 -64.61
CA VAL A 478 13.85 6.17 -65.92
C VAL A 478 14.53 5.11 -66.79
N GLY A 479 15.41 4.29 -66.20
CA GLY A 479 16.04 3.17 -66.90
C GLY A 479 15.03 2.13 -67.39
N CYS A 480 14.09 1.74 -66.53
CA CYS A 480 12.95 0.87 -66.89
C CYS A 480 12.13 1.46 -68.04
N VAL A 481 11.67 2.71 -67.90
CA VAL A 481 10.85 3.38 -68.93
C VAL A 481 11.61 3.49 -70.26
N GLY A 482 12.89 3.82 -70.23
CA GLY A 482 13.72 3.89 -71.44
C GLY A 482 13.92 2.53 -72.12
N MET A 483 14.05 1.45 -71.36
CA MET A 483 14.07 0.08 -71.89
C MET A 483 12.73 -0.32 -72.52
N PHE A 484 11.60 -0.01 -71.88
CA PHE A 484 10.27 -0.29 -72.44
C PHE A 484 9.99 0.54 -73.70
N ALA A 485 10.28 1.84 -73.69
CA ALA A 485 10.06 2.73 -74.84
C ALA A 485 10.92 2.34 -76.05
N SER A 486 12.15 1.88 -75.82
CA SER A 486 13.03 1.40 -76.90
C SER A 486 12.64 0.02 -77.44
N GLY A 487 12.09 -0.86 -76.59
CA GLY A 487 11.47 -2.11 -77.02
C GLY A 487 10.23 -1.88 -77.91
N LEU A 488 9.39 -0.91 -77.54
CA LEU A 488 8.18 -0.54 -78.31
C LEU A 488 8.54 0.11 -79.66
N ARG A 489 9.55 1.00 -79.73
CA ARG A 489 10.00 1.58 -81.02
C ARG A 489 10.55 0.54 -82.00
N ARG A 490 11.17 -0.56 -81.53
CA ARG A 490 11.65 -1.63 -82.41
C ARG A 490 10.53 -2.51 -82.98
N ARG A 491 9.42 -2.68 -82.24
CA ARG A 491 8.24 -3.40 -82.77
C ARG A 491 7.49 -2.62 -83.86
N ALA A 492 7.52 -1.29 -83.82
CA ALA A 492 6.88 -0.46 -84.86
C ALA A 492 7.65 -0.45 -86.21
N ALA A 493 8.95 -0.76 -86.23
CA ALA A 493 9.78 -0.74 -87.45
C ALA A 493 9.89 -2.08 -88.19
N ASN A 494 9.43 -3.19 -87.60
CA ASN A 494 9.51 -4.54 -88.17
C ASN A 494 8.20 -5.05 -88.82
N ASN A 495 7.21 -4.18 -89.02
CA ASN A 495 5.97 -4.50 -89.74
C ASN A 495 6.03 -4.11 -91.23
N LEU A 496 7.10 -4.51 -91.92
CA LEU A 496 7.16 -4.56 -93.39
C LEU A 496 7.41 -6.03 -93.78
N PRO A 497 6.55 -6.65 -94.63
CA PRO A 497 6.66 -8.07 -94.97
C PRO A 497 7.93 -8.34 -95.78
N SER A 498 8.66 -9.41 -95.44
CA SER A 498 9.94 -9.77 -96.07
C SER A 498 9.75 -10.69 -97.28
N VAL A 499 10.59 -10.48 -98.30
CA VAL A 499 10.58 -11.09 -99.65
C VAL A 499 10.70 -12.63 -99.64
N ALA A 500 11.14 -13.25 -98.55
CA ALA A 500 11.30 -14.70 -98.45
C ALA A 500 9.99 -15.50 -98.42
N GLN A 501 8.85 -14.86 -98.09
CA GLN A 501 7.55 -15.54 -98.08
C GLN A 501 6.87 -15.62 -99.45
N LEU A 502 7.34 -14.85 -100.45
CA LEU A 502 6.78 -14.85 -101.80
C LEU A 502 7.41 -15.90 -102.74
N GLU A 503 8.62 -16.39 -102.44
CA GLU A 503 9.28 -17.41 -103.27
C GLU A 503 8.82 -18.84 -102.94
N ASP A 504 8.48 -19.14 -101.69
CA ASP A 504 8.01 -20.48 -101.28
C ASP A 504 6.56 -20.78 -101.75
N GLU A 505 5.67 -19.78 -101.80
CA GLU A 505 4.32 -19.97 -102.36
C GLU A 505 4.33 -20.19 -103.89
N ALA A 506 5.23 -19.51 -104.61
CA ALA A 506 5.35 -19.66 -106.07
C ALA A 506 5.95 -21.02 -106.48
N LEU A 507 6.84 -21.59 -105.65
CA LEU A 507 7.47 -22.89 -105.89
C LEU A 507 6.49 -24.04 -105.62
N GLY A 508 5.66 -23.94 -104.58
CA GLY A 508 4.60 -24.91 -104.29
C GLY A 508 3.57 -25.04 -105.42
N ALA A 509 3.11 -23.91 -105.97
CA ALA A 509 2.12 -23.91 -107.05
C ALA A 509 2.62 -24.61 -108.33
N ARG A 510 3.89 -24.40 -108.71
CA ARG A 510 4.50 -25.03 -109.90
C ARG A 510 4.70 -26.53 -109.74
N LEU A 511 4.99 -27.01 -108.54
CA LEU A 511 5.13 -28.44 -108.25
C LEU A 511 3.81 -29.18 -108.42
N HIS A 512 2.72 -28.59 -107.94
CA HIS A 512 1.39 -29.19 -108.03
C HIS A 512 0.91 -29.28 -109.49
N GLU A 513 1.14 -28.23 -110.29
CA GLU A 513 0.83 -28.25 -111.73
C GLU A 513 1.64 -29.32 -112.50
N THR A 514 2.93 -29.44 -112.18
CA THR A 514 3.82 -30.45 -112.80
C THR A 514 3.36 -31.87 -112.45
N ALA A 515 2.94 -32.09 -111.20
CA ALA A 515 2.45 -33.37 -110.71
C ALA A 515 1.12 -33.80 -111.37
N GLN A 516 0.17 -32.87 -111.57
CA GLN A 516 -1.10 -33.15 -112.25
C GLN A 516 -0.89 -33.51 -113.73
N ARG A 517 0.00 -32.79 -114.43
CA ARG A 517 0.34 -33.11 -115.83
C ARG A 517 0.97 -34.49 -115.94
N PHE A 518 1.86 -34.85 -115.01
CA PHE A 518 2.46 -36.17 -114.96
C PHE A 518 1.45 -37.29 -114.69
N HIS A 519 0.50 -37.09 -113.78
CA HIS A 519 -0.59 -38.03 -113.57
C HIS A 519 -1.41 -38.26 -114.86
N SER A 520 -1.72 -37.20 -115.60
CA SER A 520 -2.47 -37.30 -116.85
C SER A 520 -1.74 -38.13 -117.93
N LEU A 521 -0.42 -37.95 -118.08
CA LEU A 521 0.40 -38.70 -119.04
C LEU A 521 0.47 -40.19 -118.69
N LEU A 522 0.63 -40.50 -117.41
CA LEU A 522 0.65 -41.88 -116.93
C LEU A 522 -0.71 -42.57 -117.09
N ARG A 523 -1.81 -41.86 -116.78
CA ARG A 523 -3.17 -42.41 -116.94
C ARG A 523 -3.53 -42.68 -118.40
N GLN A 524 -3.03 -41.88 -119.33
CA GLN A 524 -3.21 -42.11 -120.77
C GLN A 524 -2.36 -43.28 -121.30
N GLY A 525 -1.45 -43.84 -120.49
CA GLY A 525 -0.57 -44.95 -120.89
C GLY A 525 0.47 -44.56 -121.93
N LYS A 526 0.81 -43.27 -122.03
CA LYS A 526 1.73 -42.72 -123.03
C LYS A 526 2.81 -41.79 -122.46
N PRO A 527 3.52 -42.16 -121.37
CA PRO A 527 4.63 -41.33 -120.90
C PRO A 527 5.78 -41.23 -121.93
N ASP A 528 5.80 -42.09 -122.94
CA ASP A 528 6.76 -42.03 -124.07
C ASP A 528 6.48 -40.87 -125.06
N GLU A 529 5.32 -40.21 -124.99
CA GLU A 529 5.03 -39.03 -125.83
C GLU A 529 5.88 -37.81 -125.44
N ASP A 530 6.38 -37.74 -124.19
CA ASP A 530 7.20 -36.63 -123.69
C ASP A 530 8.30 -37.14 -122.73
N PRO A 531 9.34 -37.82 -123.24
CA PRO A 531 10.38 -38.45 -122.42
C PRO A 531 11.24 -37.43 -121.67
N ASP A 532 11.35 -36.20 -122.18
CA ASP A 532 12.08 -35.12 -121.51
C ASP A 532 11.31 -34.58 -120.30
N PHE A 533 9.98 -34.53 -120.37
CA PHE A 533 9.15 -34.21 -119.21
C PHE A 533 9.25 -35.27 -118.12
N VAL A 534 9.21 -36.56 -118.47
CA VAL A 534 9.37 -37.66 -117.50
C VAL A 534 10.73 -37.56 -116.79
N ARG A 535 11.82 -37.34 -117.53
CA ARG A 535 13.15 -37.10 -116.95
C ARG A 535 13.18 -35.87 -116.05
N THR A 536 12.42 -34.83 -116.38
CA THR A 536 12.32 -33.62 -115.55
C THR A 536 11.64 -33.93 -114.23
N VAL A 537 10.56 -34.71 -114.23
CA VAL A 537 9.88 -35.15 -113.01
C VAL A 537 10.79 -36.01 -112.13
N ILE A 538 11.54 -36.95 -112.73
CA ILE A 538 12.50 -37.79 -111.99
C ILE A 538 13.60 -36.93 -111.34
N ARG A 539 14.23 -36.03 -112.10
CA ARG A 539 15.26 -35.11 -111.55
C ARG A 539 14.71 -34.19 -110.48
N LEU A 540 13.45 -33.76 -110.62
CA LEU A 540 12.83 -32.85 -109.67
C LEU A 540 12.52 -33.58 -108.36
N ALA A 541 12.05 -34.84 -108.43
CA ALA A 541 11.92 -35.71 -107.27
C ALA A 541 13.27 -35.98 -106.58
N GLU A 542 14.32 -36.30 -107.34
CA GLU A 542 15.68 -36.51 -106.80
C GLU A 542 16.26 -35.24 -106.15
N ARG A 543 16.04 -34.07 -106.75
CA ARG A 543 16.63 -32.81 -106.27
C ARG A 543 15.90 -32.24 -105.05
N MET A 544 14.58 -32.35 -105.01
CA MET A 544 13.79 -31.72 -103.95
C MET A 544 13.46 -32.66 -102.79
N GLY A 545 13.48 -33.99 -103.01
CA GLY A 545 13.16 -34.96 -101.97
C GLY A 545 11.67 -34.96 -101.59
N GLU A 546 11.37 -34.94 -100.29
CA GLU A 546 10.00 -35.08 -99.76
C GLU A 546 8.96 -34.08 -100.32
N PRO A 547 9.23 -32.78 -100.51
CA PRO A 547 8.24 -31.84 -101.04
C PRO A 547 7.73 -32.20 -102.43
N ALA A 548 8.62 -32.68 -103.31
CA ALA A 548 8.24 -33.10 -104.66
C ALA A 548 7.50 -34.45 -104.64
N LEU A 549 7.94 -35.39 -103.81
CA LEU A 549 7.26 -36.68 -103.63
C LEU A 549 5.86 -36.49 -103.03
N SER A 550 5.70 -35.57 -102.08
CA SER A 550 4.40 -35.22 -101.48
C SER A 550 3.45 -34.61 -102.51
N ALA A 551 3.92 -33.65 -103.31
CA ALA A 551 3.11 -33.05 -104.38
C ALA A 551 2.70 -34.08 -105.46
N LEU A 552 3.61 -34.98 -105.84
CA LEU A 552 3.31 -36.09 -106.74
C LEU A 552 2.31 -37.06 -106.12
N ARG A 553 2.40 -37.33 -104.82
CA ARG A 553 1.51 -38.24 -104.12
C ARG A 553 0.09 -37.70 -104.02
N GLU A 554 -0.06 -36.41 -103.75
CA GLU A 554 -1.36 -35.74 -103.72
C GLU A 554 -2.04 -35.74 -105.09
N ALA A 555 -1.27 -35.56 -106.17
CA ALA A 555 -1.82 -35.48 -107.52
C ALA A 555 -2.10 -36.86 -108.16
N ILE A 556 -1.33 -37.90 -107.81
CA ILE A 556 -1.45 -39.23 -108.42
C ILE A 556 -2.46 -40.08 -107.64
N VAL A 557 -3.60 -40.34 -108.27
CA VAL A 557 -4.61 -41.30 -107.79
C VAL A 557 -4.33 -42.68 -108.37
N PHE A 558 -3.93 -43.62 -107.50
CA PHE A 558 -3.71 -45.03 -107.86
C PHE A 558 -5.03 -45.81 -107.84
N ASP A 559 -5.88 -45.58 -108.85
CA ASP A 559 -7.09 -46.37 -109.08
C ASP A 559 -6.82 -47.59 -109.99
N ASP A 560 -7.78 -48.50 -110.11
CA ASP A 560 -7.65 -49.73 -110.91
C ASP A 560 -7.39 -49.43 -112.39
N GLU A 561 -7.89 -48.30 -112.91
CA GLU A 561 -7.65 -47.84 -114.27
C GLU A 561 -6.20 -47.39 -114.48
N PHE A 562 -5.66 -46.60 -113.55
CA PHE A 562 -4.28 -46.15 -113.55
C PHE A 562 -3.31 -47.33 -113.43
N GLU A 563 -3.57 -48.28 -112.53
CA GLU A 563 -2.77 -49.51 -112.38
C GLU A 563 -2.81 -50.41 -113.62
N LYS A 564 -3.91 -50.38 -114.37
CA LYS A 564 -4.01 -51.08 -115.66
C LYS A 564 -3.20 -50.35 -116.74
N ALA A 565 -3.34 -49.03 -116.86
CA ALA A 565 -2.57 -48.22 -117.81
C ALA A 565 -1.05 -48.31 -117.55
N LEU A 566 -0.63 -48.30 -116.27
CA LEU A 566 0.76 -48.44 -115.86
C LEU A 566 1.31 -49.84 -116.14
N ARG A 567 0.50 -50.90 -115.93
CA ARG A 567 0.87 -52.28 -116.29
C ARG A 567 0.98 -52.47 -117.80
N ASP A 568 0.07 -51.89 -118.57
CA ASP A 568 0.09 -51.96 -120.04
C ASP A 568 1.27 -51.17 -120.62
N TRP A 569 1.63 -50.03 -120.03
CA TRP A 569 2.80 -49.26 -120.43
C TRP A 569 4.11 -49.96 -120.03
N SER A 570 4.26 -50.41 -118.79
CA SER A 570 5.51 -51.05 -118.32
C SER A 570 5.85 -52.34 -119.08
N ARG A 571 4.85 -53.00 -119.70
CA ARG A 571 5.07 -54.10 -120.65
C ARG A 571 5.62 -53.67 -122.01
N ARG A 572 5.38 -52.43 -122.43
CA ARG A 572 5.80 -51.88 -123.74
C ARG A 572 7.14 -51.15 -123.65
N SER A 573 7.33 -50.34 -122.61
CA SER A 573 8.51 -49.51 -122.39
C SER A 573 8.86 -49.58 -120.90
N TYR A 574 9.95 -50.29 -120.57
CA TYR A 574 10.40 -50.43 -119.18
C TYR A 574 11.47 -49.38 -118.87
N ASP A 575 11.10 -48.35 -118.10
CA ASP A 575 12.04 -47.38 -117.51
C ASP A 575 12.16 -47.62 -115.99
N PRO A 576 13.29 -48.19 -115.49
CA PRO A 576 13.45 -48.51 -114.08
C PRO A 576 13.49 -47.28 -113.17
N ALA A 577 13.91 -46.11 -113.67
CA ALA A 577 14.01 -44.89 -112.87
C ALA A 577 12.61 -44.31 -112.59
N LEU A 578 11.74 -44.34 -113.59
CA LEU A 578 10.34 -43.93 -113.44
C LEU A 578 9.59 -44.84 -112.47
N ILE A 579 9.80 -46.17 -112.56
CA ILE A 579 9.20 -47.13 -111.63
C ILE A 579 9.67 -46.89 -110.20
N ALA A 580 10.97 -46.62 -109.99
CA ALA A 580 11.50 -46.32 -108.67
C ALA A 580 10.86 -45.05 -108.05
N VAL A 581 10.64 -43.99 -108.84
CA VAL A 581 9.94 -42.78 -108.37
C VAL A 581 8.48 -43.08 -108.06
N LEU A 582 7.77 -43.86 -108.90
CA LEU A 582 6.38 -44.22 -108.64
C LEU A 582 6.22 -45.10 -107.40
N ASP A 583 7.16 -46.01 -107.15
CA ASP A 583 7.19 -46.81 -105.92
C ASP A 583 7.49 -45.94 -104.70
N GLN A 584 8.38 -44.95 -104.80
CA GLN A 584 8.62 -43.98 -103.74
C GLN A 584 7.37 -43.15 -103.45
N VAL A 585 6.70 -42.61 -104.48
CA VAL A 585 5.44 -41.88 -104.33
C VAL A 585 4.38 -42.77 -103.67
N ARG A 586 4.21 -44.01 -104.15
CA ARG A 586 3.26 -44.99 -103.59
C ARG A 586 3.51 -45.27 -102.11
N ASN A 587 4.78 -45.35 -101.71
CA ASN A 587 5.21 -45.67 -100.34
C ASN A 587 5.38 -44.44 -99.43
N THR A 588 5.27 -43.23 -99.96
CA THR A 588 5.30 -42.00 -99.16
C THR A 588 4.02 -41.97 -98.33
N SER A 589 4.15 -42.30 -97.05
CA SER A 589 3.04 -42.37 -96.11
C SER A 589 2.37 -41.00 -96.00
N ALA A 590 1.05 -40.94 -96.16
CA ALA A 590 0.25 -39.75 -95.91
C ALA A 590 0.35 -39.38 -94.41
N LEU A 591 1.40 -38.66 -94.05
CA LEU A 591 1.76 -38.33 -92.69
C LEU A 591 1.88 -36.82 -92.57
N THR A 592 0.76 -36.11 -92.81
CA THR A 592 0.50 -34.73 -92.34
C THR A 592 -0.91 -34.28 -92.74
N ALA A 593 -1.95 -34.89 -92.16
CA ALA A 593 -3.19 -34.17 -91.92
C ALA A 593 -3.19 -33.74 -90.45
N ALA A 594 -3.12 -32.42 -90.23
CA ALA A 594 -3.08 -31.68 -88.95
C ALA A 594 -1.68 -31.35 -88.39
N ALA A 595 -1.04 -30.32 -88.98
CA ALA A 595 -0.31 -29.30 -88.23
C ALA A 595 -1.07 -27.98 -88.40
#